data_AF-A0A973JAW4-F1
#
_entry.id   AF-A0A973JAW4-F1
#
_cell.length_a   1.000
_cell.length_b   1.000
_cell.length_c   1.000
_cell.angle_alpha   90.00
_cell.angle_beta   90.00
_cell.angle_gamma   90.00
#
_symmetry.space_group_name_H-M   'P 1'
#
loop_
_entity.id
_entity.type
_entity.pdbx_description
1 polymer ?
#
loop_
_entity_poly.entity_id
_entity_poly.type
_entity_poly.pdbx_seq_one_letter_code
_entity_poly.pdbx_strand_id
1 'polypeptide(L)'
;VMDSATIWNDDAAAEDILLCSPAAKYLLPRKASTHKAILTRFKEMVVGVRAHVIADTWAHQDFAGLADQYLNTYYDASGNFCLRPGGQDILLDTGMGRGFETTHLWGVRSGSNLVGAPGTAALGHGWMGHLPDMSWIQYRYIPSWSKDKKWVITRNNSQTYIYAFHDLVNYFQKVLRKSDQLPETTKITKAKKCIDESLDLKVHWGKGRPFHVHSADIWRSSSLCSGVPQIDTCKEPSKAADMQGKITTTLGASKGSYGTYSLEMTNDLPGHDDEDRIPDMFLFQIAADYHLIFIKTWLESNKISEFSKDSWATDECVLCLPAVEDIVRERFTTLNKPRP
;
A
#
# COMPACT_ATOMS: atom_id res chain seq x y z
N VAL A 1 15.28 4.48 2.53
CA VAL A 1 14.97 5.69 3.36
C VAL A 1 15.79 6.91 2.96
N MET A 2 17.13 6.82 2.92
CA MET A 2 17.98 7.96 2.59
C MET A 2 17.73 8.56 1.19
N ASP A 3 17.40 7.72 0.21
CA ASP A 3 17.03 8.20 -1.12
C ASP A 3 15.71 8.99 -1.13
N SER A 4 14.68 8.56 -0.37
CA SER A 4 13.44 9.34 -0.21
C SER A 4 13.72 10.72 0.40
N ALA A 5 14.63 10.78 1.38
CA ALA A 5 15.03 12.04 1.99
C ALA A 5 15.76 12.94 0.99
N THR A 6 16.57 12.37 0.10
CA THR A 6 17.25 13.13 -0.96
C THR A 6 16.22 13.74 -1.92
N ILE A 7 15.32 12.93 -2.46
CA ILE A 7 14.25 13.37 -3.37
C ILE A 7 13.34 14.41 -2.69
N TRP A 8 12.98 14.21 -1.43
CA TRP A 8 12.15 15.17 -0.69
C TRP A 8 12.82 16.55 -0.58
N ASN A 9 14.11 16.57 -0.25
CA ASN A 9 14.83 17.79 0.09
C ASN A 9 15.52 18.48 -1.10
N ASP A 10 15.55 17.86 -2.28
CA ASP A 10 16.24 18.39 -3.46
C ASP A 10 15.30 18.35 -4.68
N ASP A 11 14.96 19.53 -5.22
CA ASP A 11 14.12 19.67 -6.41
C ASP A 11 14.80 19.08 -7.66
N ALA A 12 16.13 19.25 -7.79
CA ALA A 12 16.87 18.71 -8.93
C ALA A 12 16.82 17.18 -8.94
N ALA A 13 16.99 16.55 -7.77
CA ALA A 13 16.91 15.10 -7.66
C ALA A 13 15.53 14.53 -8.05
N ALA A 14 14.46 15.28 -7.84
CA ALA A 14 13.11 14.91 -8.28
C ALA A 14 12.94 15.15 -9.79
N GLU A 15 13.43 16.28 -10.29
CA GLU A 15 13.38 16.66 -11.71
C GLU A 15 14.15 15.67 -12.60
N ASP A 16 15.34 15.22 -12.18
CA ASP A 16 16.15 14.22 -12.90
C ASP A 16 15.35 12.93 -13.18
N ILE A 17 14.54 12.47 -12.21
CA ILE A 17 13.70 11.28 -12.38
C ILE A 17 12.58 11.57 -13.38
N LEU A 18 11.93 12.73 -13.26
CA LEU A 18 10.85 13.12 -14.18
C LEU A 18 11.37 13.28 -15.62
N LEU A 19 12.59 13.80 -15.81
CA LEU A 19 13.23 13.95 -17.12
C LEU A 19 13.47 12.61 -17.81
N CYS A 20 13.62 11.53 -17.05
CA CYS A 20 13.75 10.18 -17.58
C CYS A 20 12.41 9.54 -17.99
N SER A 21 11.28 10.20 -17.73
CA SER A 21 9.98 9.69 -18.17
C SER A 21 9.74 10.02 -19.64
N PRO A 22 9.10 9.12 -20.42
CA PRO A 22 8.53 9.45 -21.73
C PRO A 22 7.58 10.67 -21.68
N ALA A 23 7.01 10.95 -20.52
CA ALA A 23 6.12 12.10 -20.28
C ALA A 23 6.87 13.41 -19.95
N ALA A 24 8.21 13.42 -19.82
CA ALA A 24 8.99 14.59 -19.39
C ALA A 24 8.64 15.87 -20.17
N LYS A 25 8.51 15.76 -21.50
CA LYS A 25 8.15 16.86 -22.41
C LYS A 25 6.77 17.46 -22.17
N TYR A 26 5.90 16.78 -21.42
CA TYR A 26 4.56 17.27 -21.04
C TYR A 26 4.50 17.73 -19.57
N LEU A 27 5.42 17.23 -18.73
CA LEU A 27 5.47 17.52 -17.30
C LEU A 27 6.28 18.77 -16.97
N LEU A 28 7.44 18.95 -17.61
CA LEU A 28 8.46 19.91 -17.17
C LEU A 28 8.47 21.26 -17.92
N PRO A 29 8.16 21.36 -19.22
CA PRO A 29 8.05 22.67 -19.86
C PRO A 29 6.72 23.32 -19.43
N ARG A 30 6.76 23.99 -18.28
CA ARG A 30 5.61 24.63 -17.63
C ARG A 30 6.03 25.96 -16.99
N LYS A 31 5.05 26.82 -16.68
CA LYS A 31 5.28 28.01 -15.85
C LYS A 31 5.89 27.61 -14.51
N ALA A 32 6.71 28.48 -13.94
CA ALA A 32 7.47 28.19 -12.71
C ALA A 32 6.58 27.72 -11.53
N SER A 33 5.38 28.27 -11.39
CA SER A 33 4.40 27.86 -10.36
C SER A 33 3.95 26.42 -10.54
N THR A 34 3.57 26.03 -11.75
CA THR A 34 3.10 24.68 -12.08
C THR A 34 4.24 23.67 -12.01
N HIS A 35 5.43 24.05 -12.47
CA HIS A 35 6.62 23.21 -12.33
C HIS A 35 6.91 22.87 -10.85
N LYS A 36 6.93 23.88 -9.98
CA LYS A 36 7.11 23.65 -8.53
C LYS A 36 6.02 22.76 -7.92
N ALA A 37 4.77 22.94 -8.35
CA ALA A 37 3.66 22.12 -7.88
C ALA A 37 3.80 20.65 -8.33
N ILE A 38 4.22 20.40 -9.57
CA ILE A 38 4.52 19.06 -10.10
C ILE A 38 5.63 18.38 -9.29
N LEU A 39 6.74 19.08 -9.04
CA LEU A 39 7.84 18.54 -8.23
C LEU A 39 7.37 18.20 -6.81
N THR A 40 6.59 19.10 -6.19
CA THR A 40 6.04 18.87 -4.85
C THR A 40 5.14 17.62 -4.83
N ARG A 41 4.23 17.50 -5.80
CA ARG A 41 3.33 16.33 -5.91
C ARG A 41 4.08 15.04 -6.16
N PHE A 42 5.06 15.05 -7.06
CA PHE A 42 5.88 13.88 -7.32
C PHE A 42 6.64 13.42 -6.07
N LYS A 43 7.23 14.36 -5.32
CA LYS A 43 7.89 14.06 -4.04
C LYS A 43 6.94 13.43 -3.02
N GLU A 44 5.73 13.98 -2.87
CA GLU A 44 4.67 13.40 -2.03
C GLU A 44 4.34 11.97 -2.45
N MET A 45 4.22 11.71 -3.76
CA MET A 45 3.93 10.38 -4.29
C MET A 45 5.07 9.39 -4.07
N VAL A 46 6.33 9.76 -4.28
CA VAL A 46 7.48 8.89 -3.98
C VAL A 46 7.50 8.51 -2.50
N VAL A 47 7.23 9.47 -1.61
CA VAL A 47 7.15 9.21 -0.18
C VAL A 47 5.95 8.32 0.15
N GLY A 48 4.78 8.60 -0.44
CA GLY A 48 3.53 7.86 -0.25
C GLY A 48 3.58 6.43 -0.73
N VAL A 49 4.10 6.17 -1.93
CA VAL A 49 4.30 4.82 -2.50
C VAL A 49 5.15 3.97 -1.57
N ARG A 50 6.27 4.51 -1.08
CA ARG A 50 7.16 3.77 -0.17
C ARG A 50 6.51 3.52 1.19
N ALA A 51 5.75 4.49 1.71
CA ALA A 51 4.97 4.30 2.92
C ALA A 51 3.91 3.20 2.73
N HIS A 52 3.22 3.19 1.60
CA HIS A 52 2.28 2.13 1.24
C HIS A 52 2.96 0.76 1.19
N VAL A 53 4.09 0.61 0.51
CA VAL A 53 4.83 -0.67 0.48
C VAL A 53 5.27 -1.12 1.87
N ILE A 54 5.72 -0.22 2.75
CA ILE A 54 6.02 -0.55 4.15
C ILE A 54 4.78 -1.09 4.85
N ALA A 55 3.65 -0.39 4.76
CA ALA A 55 2.39 -0.79 5.39
C ALA A 55 1.90 -2.16 4.87
N ASP A 56 1.91 -2.34 3.55
CA ASP A 56 1.47 -3.55 2.88
C ASP A 56 2.40 -4.74 3.17
N THR A 57 3.70 -4.51 3.35
CA THR A 57 4.63 -5.57 3.79
C THR A 57 4.23 -6.13 5.16
N TRP A 58 3.78 -5.27 6.07
CA TRP A 58 3.24 -5.69 7.37
C TRP A 58 1.84 -6.31 7.23
N ALA A 59 0.98 -5.77 6.36
CA ALA A 59 -0.36 -6.30 6.14
C ALA A 59 -0.33 -7.69 5.48
N HIS A 60 0.65 -7.96 4.62
CA HIS A 60 0.75 -9.17 3.81
C HIS A 60 1.91 -10.09 4.23
N GLN A 61 2.22 -10.12 5.53
CA GLN A 61 3.07 -11.18 6.09
C GLN A 61 2.48 -12.56 5.82
N ASP A 62 3.36 -13.51 5.47
CA ASP A 62 3.03 -14.92 5.23
C ASP A 62 2.23 -15.21 3.95
N PHE A 63 2.15 -14.25 3.03
CA PHE A 63 1.64 -14.46 1.67
C PHE A 63 2.78 -14.80 0.70
N ALA A 64 2.50 -15.67 -0.28
CA ALA A 64 3.50 -16.13 -1.24
C ALA A 64 3.85 -15.08 -2.31
N GLY A 65 3.14 -13.94 -2.36
CA GLY A 65 3.35 -12.87 -3.35
C GLY A 65 3.00 -13.25 -4.79
N LEU A 66 2.64 -14.51 -5.05
CA LEU A 66 2.17 -15.01 -6.34
C LEU A 66 0.66 -14.80 -6.48
N ALA A 67 0.17 -14.60 -7.70
CA ALA A 67 -1.25 -14.50 -8.03
C ALA A 67 -2.03 -15.83 -7.90
N ASP A 68 -1.74 -16.62 -6.88
CA ASP A 68 -2.26 -17.97 -6.71
C ASP A 68 -3.19 -18.04 -5.49
N GLN A 69 -4.49 -18.20 -5.77
CA GLN A 69 -5.54 -18.31 -4.77
C GLN A 69 -5.38 -19.51 -3.83
N TYR A 70 -4.69 -20.57 -4.28
CA TYR A 70 -4.47 -21.79 -3.50
C TYR A 70 -3.20 -21.71 -2.66
N LEU A 71 -2.22 -20.90 -3.04
CA LEU A 71 -1.06 -20.61 -2.21
C LEU A 71 -1.33 -19.49 -1.21
N ASN A 72 -2.10 -18.47 -1.56
CA ASN A 72 -2.42 -17.34 -0.67
C ASN A 72 -3.70 -17.57 0.17
N THR A 73 -4.04 -18.83 0.45
CA THR A 73 -5.17 -19.21 1.29
C THR A 73 -4.68 -19.90 2.56
N TYR A 74 -5.61 -20.35 3.40
CA TYR A 74 -5.31 -20.99 4.67
C TYR A 74 -6.22 -22.19 4.92
N TYR A 75 -5.74 -23.09 5.79
CA TYR A 75 -6.53 -24.13 6.40
C TYR A 75 -7.06 -23.60 7.75
N ASP A 76 -8.23 -24.10 8.15
CA ASP A 76 -8.75 -23.91 9.50
C ASP A 76 -7.68 -24.40 10.50
N ALA A 77 -7.47 -23.66 11.60
CA ALA A 77 -6.57 -24.03 12.68
C ALA A 77 -6.90 -25.39 13.33
N SER A 78 -8.10 -25.94 13.09
CA SER A 78 -8.47 -27.32 13.45
C SER A 78 -7.95 -28.40 12.49
N GLY A 79 -7.34 -28.03 11.36
CA GLY A 79 -6.72 -28.93 10.39
C GLY A 79 -7.62 -29.38 9.23
N ASN A 80 -8.86 -28.89 9.15
CA ASN A 80 -9.78 -29.24 8.07
C ASN A 80 -9.51 -28.44 6.79
N PHE A 81 -9.32 -29.13 5.67
CA PHE A 81 -9.18 -28.50 4.35
C PHE A 81 -10.55 -28.15 3.77
N CYS A 82 -10.90 -26.87 3.79
CA CYS A 82 -12.17 -26.40 3.22
C CYS A 82 -11.96 -25.77 1.84
N LEU A 83 -12.07 -26.58 0.78
CA LEU A 83 -12.30 -26.11 -0.60
C LEU A 83 -13.78 -25.79 -0.87
N ARG A 84 -14.61 -25.64 0.18
CA ARG A 84 -16.02 -25.34 -0.03
C ARG A 84 -16.19 -23.86 -0.37
N PRO A 85 -16.84 -23.52 -1.50
CA PRO A 85 -17.25 -22.16 -1.75
C PRO A 85 -18.32 -21.80 -0.73
N GLY A 86 -17.99 -21.00 0.29
CA GLY A 86 -19.00 -20.56 1.26
C GLY A 86 -18.42 -19.97 2.52
N GLY A 87 -17.50 -20.67 3.18
CA GLY A 87 -16.80 -20.06 4.29
C GLY A 87 -15.80 -20.97 5.00
N GLN A 88 -14.98 -20.31 5.80
CA GLN A 88 -13.78 -20.83 6.42
C GLN A 88 -13.78 -20.46 7.89
N ASP A 89 -13.46 -21.43 8.75
CA ASP A 89 -13.34 -21.20 10.18
C ASP A 89 -11.93 -20.73 10.51
N ILE A 90 -11.84 -19.68 11.32
CA ILE A 90 -10.61 -19.24 11.96
C ILE A 90 -10.82 -19.19 13.47
N LEU A 91 -9.75 -19.33 14.25
CA LEU A 91 -9.78 -18.95 15.65
C LEU A 91 -9.53 -17.45 15.71
N LEU A 92 -10.51 -16.67 16.16
CA LEU A 92 -10.47 -15.21 16.23
C LEU A 92 -10.62 -14.76 17.67
N ASP A 93 -9.71 -13.91 18.14
CA ASP A 93 -9.86 -13.12 19.35
C ASP A 93 -10.11 -11.66 18.92
N THR A 94 -11.18 -11.08 19.47
CA THR A 94 -11.59 -9.70 19.18
C THR A 94 -11.02 -8.68 20.15
N GLY A 95 -10.18 -9.10 21.10
CA GLY A 95 -9.63 -8.23 22.14
C GLY A 95 -10.62 -7.86 23.24
N MET A 96 -11.87 -8.34 23.16
CA MET A 96 -12.94 -8.07 24.13
C MET A 96 -12.91 -9.00 25.37
N GLY A 97 -11.79 -9.65 25.65
CA GLY A 97 -11.62 -10.53 26.82
C GLY A 97 -12.34 -11.89 26.74
N ARG A 98 -12.83 -12.29 25.56
CA ARG A 98 -13.48 -13.59 25.33
C ARG A 98 -12.50 -14.72 24.96
N GLY A 99 -11.27 -14.35 24.58
CA GLY A 99 -10.28 -15.28 24.04
C GLY A 99 -10.59 -15.69 22.59
N PHE A 100 -9.94 -16.75 22.14
CA PHE A 100 -10.13 -17.28 20.79
C PHE A 100 -11.47 -18.03 20.67
N GLU A 101 -12.33 -17.54 19.78
CA GLU A 101 -13.57 -18.21 19.38
C GLU A 101 -13.48 -18.65 17.92
N THR A 102 -14.03 -19.82 17.58
CA THR A 102 -14.18 -20.23 16.18
C THR A 102 -15.15 -19.26 15.49
N THR A 103 -14.65 -18.52 14.51
CA THR A 103 -15.42 -17.56 13.71
C THR A 103 -15.44 -18.03 12.26
N HIS A 104 -16.65 -18.17 11.74
CA HIS A 104 -16.88 -18.51 10.35
C HIS A 104 -16.85 -17.26 9.48
N LEU A 105 -15.82 -17.14 8.65
CA LEU A 105 -15.72 -16.10 7.64
C LEU A 105 -16.52 -16.54 6.41
N TRP A 106 -17.71 -15.99 6.25
CA TRP A 106 -18.42 -16.07 4.97
C TRP A 106 -17.71 -15.16 3.99
N GLY A 107 -17.44 -15.65 2.78
CA GLY A 107 -16.85 -14.83 1.73
C GLY A 107 -17.69 -13.56 1.56
N VAL A 108 -17.06 -12.39 1.74
CA VAL A 108 -17.65 -11.10 1.38
C VAL A 108 -17.74 -11.11 -0.15
N ARG A 109 -18.76 -11.74 -0.72
CA ARG A 109 -18.87 -11.96 -2.16
C ARG A 109 -19.49 -10.79 -2.92
N SER A 110 -19.94 -9.77 -2.21
CA SER A 110 -20.62 -8.63 -2.81
C SER A 110 -20.57 -7.43 -1.88
N GLY A 111 -19.59 -6.57 -2.09
CA GLY A 111 -19.57 -5.21 -1.57
C GLY A 111 -19.03 -4.31 -2.67
N SER A 112 -19.56 -3.09 -2.81
CA SER A 112 -19.02 -2.09 -3.72
C SER A 112 -17.52 -1.83 -3.50
N ASN A 113 -17.02 -2.09 -2.29
CA ASN A 113 -15.61 -1.92 -1.92
C ASN A 113 -14.69 -3.01 -2.47
N LEU A 114 -15.24 -4.11 -2.99
CA LEU A 114 -14.49 -5.15 -3.70
C LEU A 114 -14.40 -4.90 -5.22
N VAL A 115 -15.02 -3.81 -5.71
CA VAL A 115 -15.00 -3.44 -7.13
C VAL A 115 -13.62 -2.94 -7.56
N GLY A 116 -12.82 -2.43 -6.61
CA GLY A 116 -11.42 -2.02 -6.82
C GLY A 116 -10.40 -3.14 -6.63
N ALA A 117 -10.78 -4.25 -5.98
CA ALA A 117 -9.95 -5.44 -5.97
C ALA A 117 -10.02 -6.07 -7.37
N PRO A 118 -8.88 -6.35 -8.04
CA PRO A 118 -8.93 -7.14 -9.26
C PRO A 118 -9.73 -8.42 -8.95
N GLY A 119 -10.57 -8.89 -9.88
CA GLY A 119 -11.44 -10.06 -9.69
C GLY A 119 -10.70 -11.34 -9.26
N THR A 120 -9.37 -11.27 -9.23
CA THR A 120 -8.44 -12.09 -8.49
C THR A 120 -8.19 -11.51 -7.09
N ALA A 121 -9.04 -11.85 -6.11
CA ALA A 121 -8.72 -11.79 -4.68
C ALA A 121 -7.50 -12.69 -4.28
N ALA A 122 -6.67 -13.06 -5.25
CA ALA A 122 -5.45 -13.85 -5.17
C ALA A 122 -4.18 -12.99 -5.19
N LEU A 123 -4.25 -11.74 -5.69
CA LEU A 123 -3.14 -10.80 -5.75
C LEU A 123 -3.13 -9.94 -4.48
N GLY A 124 -2.31 -10.30 -3.50
CA GLY A 124 -2.07 -9.53 -2.28
C GLY A 124 -3.21 -9.56 -1.26
N HIS A 125 -4.47 -9.37 -1.70
CA HIS A 125 -5.60 -9.26 -0.78
C HIS A 125 -6.06 -10.59 -0.19
N GLY A 126 -5.76 -11.74 -0.82
CA GLY A 126 -6.12 -13.07 -0.32
C GLY A 126 -7.63 -13.26 -0.04
N TRP A 127 -8.03 -14.48 0.32
CA TRP A 127 -9.37 -14.71 0.91
C TRP A 127 -9.52 -14.06 2.30
N MET A 128 -8.41 -13.67 2.90
CA MET A 128 -8.32 -13.01 4.22
C MET A 128 -8.61 -11.50 4.16
N GLY A 129 -8.96 -10.96 3.00
CA GLY A 129 -8.76 -9.57 2.55
C GLY A 129 -9.39 -8.40 3.30
N HIS A 130 -9.76 -8.56 4.56
CA HIS A 130 -10.11 -7.45 5.46
C HIS A 130 -9.67 -7.68 6.91
N LEU A 131 -9.19 -8.89 7.28
CA LEU A 131 -8.67 -9.12 8.62
C LEU A 131 -7.39 -8.34 8.87
N PRO A 132 -6.45 -8.20 7.90
CA PRO A 132 -5.33 -7.29 8.06
C PRO A 132 -5.74 -5.84 8.33
N ASP A 133 -6.98 -5.43 8.00
CA ASP A 133 -7.50 -4.07 8.21
C ASP A 133 -8.15 -3.86 9.61
N MET A 134 -8.28 -4.93 10.40
CA MET A 134 -8.80 -4.90 11.76
C MET A 134 -7.64 -4.90 12.74
N SER A 135 -7.27 -3.73 13.25
CA SER A 135 -6.03 -3.58 14.03
C SER A 135 -6.08 -4.23 15.42
N TRP A 136 -7.26 -4.46 15.99
CA TRP A 136 -7.42 -4.96 17.36
C TRP A 136 -7.55 -6.48 17.49
N ILE A 137 -7.70 -7.21 16.37
CA ILE A 137 -7.96 -8.66 16.41
C ILE A 137 -6.67 -9.48 16.51
N GLN A 138 -6.81 -10.72 16.96
CA GLN A 138 -5.80 -11.76 16.77
C GLN A 138 -6.46 -12.96 16.13
N TYR A 139 -5.76 -13.65 15.24
CA TYR A 139 -6.31 -14.84 14.61
C TYR A 139 -5.26 -15.92 14.40
N ARG A 140 -5.73 -17.16 14.31
CA ARG A 140 -4.90 -18.33 14.03
C ARG A 140 -5.35 -19.05 12.79
N TYR A 141 -4.38 -19.43 11.97
CA TYR A 141 -4.60 -20.14 10.72
C TYR A 141 -3.38 -21.01 10.39
N ILE A 142 -3.56 -21.95 9.47
CA ILE A 142 -2.45 -22.72 8.90
C ILE A 142 -2.28 -22.24 7.45
N PRO A 143 -1.14 -21.67 7.06
CA PRO A 143 -0.97 -21.17 5.69
C PRO A 143 -1.02 -22.33 4.69
N SER A 144 -1.61 -22.11 3.53
CA SER A 144 -1.88 -23.23 2.64
C SER A 144 -0.62 -23.84 2.04
N TRP A 145 0.39 -23.00 1.80
CA TRP A 145 1.71 -23.35 1.33
C TRP A 145 2.55 -24.12 2.39
N SER A 146 2.14 -24.16 3.67
CA SER A 146 2.86 -24.96 4.67
C SER A 146 2.73 -26.45 4.37
N LYS A 147 3.87 -27.14 4.36
CA LYS A 147 3.93 -28.60 4.30
C LYS A 147 3.53 -29.25 5.63
N ASP A 148 3.75 -28.56 6.74
CA ASP A 148 3.34 -29.01 8.06
C ASP A 148 1.96 -28.45 8.40
N LYS A 149 0.93 -29.29 8.30
CA LYS A 149 -0.45 -28.92 8.64
C LYS A 149 -0.68 -28.79 10.15
N LYS A 150 0.34 -28.98 10.99
CA LYS A 150 0.31 -28.65 12.42
C LYS A 150 0.93 -27.28 12.71
N TRP A 151 1.56 -26.65 11.71
CA TRP A 151 2.13 -25.32 11.88
C TRP A 151 1.04 -24.25 11.81
N VAL A 152 0.46 -23.98 12.99
CA VAL A 152 -0.52 -22.92 13.19
C VAL A 152 0.22 -21.60 13.41
N ILE A 153 0.00 -20.63 12.53
CA ILE A 153 0.46 -19.26 12.70
C ILE A 153 -0.54 -18.53 13.59
N THR A 154 -0.03 -17.80 14.58
CA THR A 154 -0.84 -16.83 15.35
C THR A 154 -0.44 -15.43 14.92
N ARG A 155 -1.40 -14.70 14.38
CA ARG A 155 -1.24 -13.31 13.98
C ARG A 155 -1.91 -12.40 15.00
N ASN A 156 -1.12 -11.53 15.60
CA ASN A 156 -1.59 -10.50 16.51
C ASN A 156 -1.56 -9.15 15.80
N ASN A 157 -2.69 -8.73 15.24
CA ASN A 157 -2.72 -7.50 14.46
C ASN A 157 -2.36 -6.28 15.30
N SER A 158 -2.77 -6.19 16.57
CA SER A 158 -2.45 -5.01 17.40
C SER A 158 -0.93 -4.81 17.44
N GLN A 159 -0.19 -5.89 17.68
CA GLN A 159 1.26 -5.83 17.70
C GLN A 159 1.86 -5.53 16.31
N THR A 160 1.36 -6.18 15.26
CA THR A 160 1.77 -5.94 13.87
C THR A 160 1.55 -4.49 13.44
N TYR A 161 0.40 -3.90 13.77
CA TYR A 161 0.05 -2.52 13.49
C TYR A 161 0.94 -1.54 14.24
N ILE A 162 1.28 -1.82 15.50
CA ILE A 162 2.21 -0.99 16.27
C ILE A 162 3.57 -0.97 15.59
N TYR A 163 4.07 -2.12 15.14
CA TYR A 163 5.35 -2.18 14.41
C TYR A 163 5.28 -1.46 13.07
N ALA A 164 4.23 -1.67 12.29
CA ALA A 164 4.01 -0.94 11.03
C ALA A 164 3.95 0.58 11.27
N PHE A 165 3.22 1.03 12.29
CA PHE A 165 3.13 2.43 12.67
C PHE A 165 4.51 2.99 13.07
N HIS A 166 5.28 2.25 13.85
CA HIS A 166 6.64 2.64 14.22
C HIS A 166 7.55 2.80 13.00
N ASP A 167 7.55 1.85 12.08
CA ASP A 167 8.36 1.90 10.86
C ASP A 167 7.96 3.07 9.96
N LEU A 168 6.65 3.29 9.79
CA LEU A 168 6.12 4.42 9.04
C LEU A 168 6.53 5.75 9.66
N VAL A 169 6.36 5.92 10.97
CA VAL A 169 6.72 7.19 11.62
C VAL A 169 8.23 7.42 11.57
N ASN A 170 9.04 6.39 11.81
CA ASN A 170 10.49 6.46 11.66
C ASN A 170 10.87 6.86 10.22
N TYR A 171 10.23 6.24 9.23
CA TYR A 171 10.41 6.58 7.83
C TYR A 171 10.09 8.06 7.56
N PHE A 172 8.92 8.55 7.98
CA PHE A 172 8.54 9.95 7.79
C PHE A 172 9.47 10.92 8.53
N GLN A 173 9.92 10.59 9.74
CA GLN A 173 10.87 11.44 10.48
C GLN A 173 12.22 11.56 9.76
N LYS A 174 12.74 10.45 9.23
CA LYS A 174 13.99 10.46 8.46
C LYS A 174 13.86 11.27 7.17
N VAL A 175 12.73 11.16 6.47
CA VAL A 175 12.49 11.88 5.21
C VAL A 175 12.25 13.37 5.45
N LEU A 176 11.31 13.71 6.32
CA LEU A 176 10.80 15.07 6.51
C LEU A 176 11.67 15.90 7.45
N ARG A 177 12.39 15.26 8.39
CA ARG A 177 13.12 15.95 9.46
C ARG A 177 14.60 15.59 9.54
N LYS A 178 15.08 14.65 8.71
CA LYS A 178 16.45 14.11 8.77
C LYS A 178 16.82 13.67 10.20
N SER A 179 15.86 13.11 10.92
CA SER A 179 16.00 12.75 12.33
C SER A 179 15.74 11.26 12.54
N ASP A 180 16.57 10.65 13.37
CA ASP A 180 16.40 9.29 13.88
C ASP A 180 15.63 9.27 15.22
N GLN A 181 15.22 10.44 15.74
CA GLN A 181 14.53 10.52 17.02
C GLN A 181 13.09 10.06 16.90
N LEU A 182 12.78 8.92 17.52
CA LEU A 182 11.42 8.40 17.64
C LEU A 182 10.46 9.45 18.23
N PRO A 183 9.15 9.36 17.91
CA PRO A 183 8.15 10.25 18.51
C PRO A 183 8.16 10.18 20.02
N GLU A 184 7.72 11.27 20.66
CA GLU A 184 7.43 11.31 22.09
C GLU A 184 6.58 10.10 22.49
N THR A 185 6.96 9.45 23.59
CA THR A 185 6.28 8.26 24.13
C THR A 185 4.77 8.47 24.23
N THR A 186 4.33 9.65 24.65
CA THR A 186 2.91 10.03 24.74
C THR A 186 2.15 9.90 23.41
N LYS A 187 2.78 10.22 22.28
CA LYS A 187 2.15 10.08 20.95
C LYS A 187 2.04 8.63 20.54
N ILE A 188 3.07 7.82 20.81
CA ILE A 188 3.03 6.37 20.61
C ILE A 188 1.94 5.72 21.47
N THR A 189 1.82 6.10 22.75
CA THR A 189 0.77 5.60 23.64
C THR A 189 -0.62 5.93 23.12
N LYS A 190 -0.84 7.14 22.60
CA LYS A 190 -2.11 7.54 21.97
C LYS A 190 -2.40 6.71 20.71
N ALA A 191 -1.40 6.48 19.87
CA ALA A 191 -1.54 5.66 18.66
C ALA A 191 -1.88 4.21 19.01
N LYS A 192 -1.20 3.64 20.02
CA LYS A 192 -1.50 2.31 20.54
C LYS A 192 -2.95 2.19 20.99
N LYS A 193 -3.46 3.20 21.71
CA LYS A 193 -4.87 3.24 22.11
C LYS A 193 -5.82 3.19 20.90
N CYS A 194 -5.51 3.94 19.83
CA CYS A 194 -6.31 3.90 18.61
C CYS A 194 -6.27 2.52 17.91
N ILE A 195 -5.10 1.86 17.92
CA ILE A 195 -4.88 0.53 17.31
C ILE A 195 -5.62 -0.57 18.07
N ASP A 196 -5.60 -0.51 19.40
CA ASP A 196 -6.19 -1.52 20.28
C ASP A 196 -7.72 -1.39 20.45
N GLU A 197 -8.31 -0.29 19.97
CA GLU A 197 -9.73 -0.04 20.17
C GLU A 197 -10.56 -1.11 19.47
N SER A 198 -11.19 -1.96 20.29
CA SER A 198 -11.93 -3.13 19.81
C SER A 198 -13.35 -2.79 19.38
N LEU A 199 -13.83 -3.52 18.38
CA LEU A 199 -15.22 -3.46 17.92
C LEU A 199 -15.92 -4.79 18.15
N ASP A 200 -17.15 -4.75 18.68
CA ASP A 200 -18.01 -5.93 18.71
C ASP A 200 -18.52 -6.25 17.29
N LEU A 201 -17.85 -7.23 16.69
CA LEU A 201 -18.16 -7.78 15.39
C LEU A 201 -19.64 -8.20 15.27
N LYS A 202 -20.22 -8.85 16.28
CA LYS A 202 -21.63 -9.32 16.22
C LYS A 202 -22.62 -8.15 16.12
N VAL A 203 -22.33 -7.04 16.78
CA VAL A 203 -23.16 -5.83 16.76
C VAL A 203 -22.98 -5.06 15.44
N HIS A 204 -21.77 -5.07 14.88
CA HIS A 204 -21.43 -4.28 13.69
C HIS A 204 -21.89 -4.93 12.38
N TRP A 205 -21.77 -6.26 12.26
CA TRP A 205 -22.22 -7.00 11.07
C TRP A 205 -23.70 -6.77 10.75
N GLY A 206 -24.55 -6.60 11.78
CA GLY A 206 -25.98 -6.33 11.61
C GLY A 206 -26.32 -4.91 11.13
N LYS A 207 -25.36 -3.99 11.07
CA LYS A 207 -25.58 -2.57 10.74
C LYS A 207 -25.13 -2.15 9.35
N GLY A 208 -24.53 -3.05 8.56
CA GLY A 208 -24.10 -2.78 7.18
C GLY A 208 -22.99 -1.74 7.03
N ARG A 209 -22.30 -1.37 8.12
CA ARG A 209 -21.19 -0.41 8.10
C ARG A 209 -19.87 -1.16 7.87
N PRO A 210 -18.98 -0.68 6.97
CA PRO A 210 -17.67 -1.32 6.81
C PRO A 210 -16.78 -1.21 8.06
N PHE A 211 -15.89 -2.18 8.29
CA PHE A 211 -15.06 -2.25 9.51
C PHE A 211 -14.00 -1.15 9.57
N HIS A 212 -13.37 -0.83 8.44
CA HIS A 212 -12.34 0.19 8.35
C HIS A 212 -12.83 1.59 8.73
N VAL A 213 -14.15 1.83 8.65
CA VAL A 213 -14.77 3.09 9.08
C VAL A 213 -14.73 3.23 10.61
N HIS A 214 -14.85 2.14 11.37
CA HIS A 214 -14.68 2.19 12.82
C HIS A 214 -13.26 2.62 13.18
N SER A 215 -12.25 1.94 12.62
CA SER A 215 -10.84 2.33 12.81
C SER A 215 -10.64 3.81 12.47
N ALA A 216 -11.16 4.24 11.32
CA ALA A 216 -11.05 5.63 10.90
C ALA A 216 -11.65 6.60 11.93
N ASP A 217 -12.86 6.36 12.45
CA ASP A 217 -13.46 7.23 13.47
C ASP A 217 -12.61 7.35 14.74
N ILE A 218 -12.03 6.24 15.20
CA ILE A 218 -11.16 6.24 16.37
C ILE A 218 -9.94 7.14 16.13
N TRP A 219 -9.30 7.02 14.96
CA TRP A 219 -8.21 7.92 14.58
C TRP A 219 -8.67 9.38 14.45
N ARG A 220 -9.82 9.65 13.83
CA ARG A 220 -10.36 11.01 13.67
C ARG A 220 -10.68 11.68 15.01
N SER A 221 -11.16 10.91 15.98
CA SER A 221 -11.46 11.40 17.33
C SER A 221 -10.20 11.63 18.17
N SER A 222 -9.05 11.09 17.74
CA SER A 222 -7.78 11.27 18.42
C SER A 222 -7.17 12.65 18.13
N SER A 223 -6.59 13.26 19.16
CA SER A 223 -5.76 14.47 19.02
C SER A 223 -4.57 14.31 18.06
N LEU A 224 -4.20 13.08 17.69
CA LEU A 224 -3.13 12.82 16.72
C LEU A 224 -3.49 13.27 15.30
N CYS A 225 -4.79 13.29 14.95
CA CYS A 225 -5.27 13.64 13.62
C CYS A 225 -5.87 15.06 13.55
N SER A 226 -5.70 15.87 14.60
CA SER A 226 -6.16 17.27 14.59
C SER A 226 -5.49 18.07 13.47
N GLY A 227 -6.29 18.68 12.60
CA GLY A 227 -5.80 19.45 11.45
C GLY A 227 -5.43 18.63 10.22
N VAL A 228 -5.58 17.31 10.25
CA VAL A 228 -5.39 16.46 9.05
C VAL A 228 -6.67 16.46 8.22
N PRO A 229 -6.59 16.62 6.88
CA PRO A 229 -7.75 16.47 6.00
C PRO A 229 -8.48 15.16 6.25
N GLN A 230 -9.80 15.24 6.44
CA GLN A 230 -10.62 14.10 6.79
C GLN A 230 -10.95 13.31 5.52
N ILE A 231 -10.27 12.17 5.34
CA ILE A 231 -10.59 11.22 4.27
C ILE A 231 -11.86 10.47 4.67
N ASP A 232 -12.90 10.58 3.85
CA ASP A 232 -14.12 9.80 3.99
C ASP A 232 -13.87 8.37 3.49
N THR A 233 -13.63 7.47 4.43
CA THR A 233 -13.32 6.05 4.17
C THR A 233 -14.53 5.26 3.69
N CYS A 234 -15.73 5.84 3.68
CA CYS A 234 -16.90 5.23 3.04
C CYS A 234 -16.97 5.54 1.53
N LYS A 235 -16.11 6.43 1.01
CA LYS A 235 -16.10 6.84 -0.39
C LYS A 235 -14.79 6.45 -1.05
N GLU A 236 -14.88 5.80 -2.20
CA GLU A 236 -13.74 5.37 -3.00
C GLU A 236 -13.82 5.97 -4.41
N PRO A 237 -13.04 7.03 -4.73
CA PRO A 237 -12.20 7.80 -3.81
C PRO A 237 -13.01 8.81 -2.98
N SER A 238 -12.50 9.15 -1.79
CA SER A 238 -12.93 10.36 -1.09
C SER A 238 -12.52 11.59 -1.89
N LYS A 239 -13.28 12.69 -1.87
CA LYS A 239 -12.91 13.94 -2.55
C LYS A 239 -11.51 14.45 -2.15
N ALA A 240 -11.10 14.23 -0.91
CA ALA A 240 -9.79 14.61 -0.40
C ALA A 240 -8.64 13.70 -0.90
N ALA A 241 -8.98 12.53 -1.44
CA ALA A 241 -8.06 11.53 -2.00
C ALA A 241 -8.23 11.37 -3.53
N ASP A 242 -9.01 12.24 -4.16
CA ASP A 242 -9.24 12.19 -5.60
C ASP A 242 -8.01 12.71 -6.34
N MET A 243 -7.49 11.91 -7.27
CA MET A 243 -6.33 12.27 -8.08
C MET A 243 -6.79 13.00 -9.34
N GLN A 244 -6.20 14.17 -9.60
CA GLN A 244 -6.55 14.93 -10.80
C GLN A 244 -6.03 14.24 -12.06
N GLY A 245 -6.82 14.28 -13.15
CA GLY A 245 -6.44 13.68 -14.44
C GLY A 245 -6.86 12.21 -14.58
N LYS A 246 -7.62 11.67 -13.62
CA LYS A 246 -8.24 10.36 -13.73
C LYS A 246 -9.49 10.42 -14.62
N ILE A 247 -9.48 9.71 -15.75
CA ILE A 247 -10.72 9.35 -16.48
C ILE A 247 -11.15 7.95 -16.04
N THR A 248 -12.46 7.79 -15.80
CA THR A 248 -13.04 6.50 -15.44
C THR A 248 -13.64 5.86 -16.69
N THR A 249 -12.84 5.16 -17.48
CA THR A 249 -13.35 4.27 -18.54
C THR A 249 -12.91 2.84 -18.26
N THR A 250 -13.61 2.17 -17.35
CA THR A 250 -13.53 0.72 -17.15
C THR A 250 -14.80 0.03 -17.64
N LEU A 251 -15.30 0.39 -18.82
CA LEU A 251 -16.46 -0.29 -19.41
C LEU A 251 -16.31 -0.40 -20.93
N GLY A 252 -15.74 -1.52 -21.38
CA GLY A 252 -15.68 -1.86 -22.80
C GLY A 252 -14.93 -3.16 -23.08
N ALA A 253 -15.66 -4.28 -23.02
CA ALA A 253 -15.38 -5.58 -23.68
C ALA A 253 -14.34 -6.56 -23.09
N SER A 254 -14.91 -7.71 -22.69
CA SER A 254 -14.36 -9.08 -22.66
C SER A 254 -13.27 -9.47 -21.65
N LYS A 255 -13.75 -10.04 -20.53
CA LYS A 255 -13.28 -11.25 -19.84
C LYS A 255 -11.98 -11.88 -20.38
N GLY A 256 -10.85 -11.48 -19.81
CA GLY A 256 -9.65 -12.29 -19.74
C GLY A 256 -9.15 -12.31 -18.30
N SER A 257 -8.78 -13.49 -17.80
CA SER A 257 -8.29 -13.67 -16.42
C SER A 257 -6.93 -12.98 -16.16
N TYR A 258 -6.33 -12.37 -17.18
CA TYR A 258 -5.03 -11.70 -17.15
C TYR A 258 -4.97 -10.41 -17.99
N GLY A 259 -5.99 -9.54 -17.88
CA GLY A 259 -5.84 -8.13 -18.22
C GLY A 259 -5.95 -7.73 -19.71
N THR A 260 -6.82 -6.75 -19.95
CA THR A 260 -6.59 -5.58 -20.81
C THR A 260 -7.45 -4.44 -20.26
N TYR A 261 -7.22 -4.11 -19.00
CA TYR A 261 -7.76 -2.88 -18.43
C TYR A 261 -6.79 -1.76 -18.77
N SER A 262 -7.02 -1.05 -19.88
CA SER A 262 -6.30 0.18 -20.16
C SER A 262 -6.97 1.32 -19.39
N LEU A 263 -6.25 1.93 -18.45
CA LEU A 263 -6.64 3.24 -17.93
C LEU A 263 -6.22 4.29 -18.97
N GLU A 264 -7.18 4.90 -19.64
CA GLU A 264 -6.89 6.06 -20.47
C GLU A 264 -6.64 7.25 -19.54
N MET A 265 -5.37 7.62 -19.38
CA MET A 265 -4.96 8.81 -18.66
C MET A 265 -4.90 9.95 -19.66
N THR A 266 -5.91 10.82 -19.67
CA THR A 266 -5.81 12.06 -20.43
C THR A 266 -5.51 13.22 -19.48
N ASN A 267 -4.80 14.22 -20.00
CA ASN A 267 -4.73 15.52 -19.34
C ASN A 267 -6.04 16.32 -19.52
N ASP A 268 -7.02 15.76 -20.23
CA ASP A 268 -8.15 16.47 -20.82
C ASP A 268 -9.42 16.18 -20.02
N LEU A 269 -9.76 17.07 -19.09
CA LEU A 269 -11.14 17.25 -18.65
C LEU A 269 -11.66 18.50 -19.36
N PRO A 270 -12.89 18.50 -19.90
CA PRO A 270 -13.42 19.69 -20.55
C PRO A 270 -13.46 20.90 -19.61
N GLY A 271 -12.88 22.04 -20.02
CA GLY A 271 -13.12 23.35 -19.40
C GLY A 271 -12.04 23.95 -18.49
N HIS A 272 -10.81 23.44 -18.48
CA HIS A 272 -9.67 24.05 -17.79
C HIS A 272 -8.50 24.30 -18.75
N ASP A 273 -7.81 25.44 -18.60
CA ASP A 273 -6.62 25.75 -19.39
C ASP A 273 -5.51 24.73 -19.05
N ASP A 274 -5.01 24.04 -20.08
CA ASP A 274 -4.07 22.90 -19.96
C ASP A 274 -2.77 23.23 -19.23
N GLU A 275 -2.39 24.50 -19.11
CA GLU A 275 -1.08 24.93 -18.60
C GLU A 275 -0.88 24.79 -17.09
N ASP A 276 -1.97 24.81 -16.30
CA ASP A 276 -1.91 24.87 -14.83
C ASP A 276 -2.29 23.53 -14.14
N ARG A 277 -2.57 22.48 -14.92
CA ARG A 277 -3.03 21.19 -14.40
C ARG A 277 -1.88 20.27 -14.00
N ILE A 278 -2.05 19.54 -12.90
CA ILE A 278 -1.10 18.52 -12.43
C ILE A 278 -1.61 17.12 -12.80
N PRO A 279 -0.86 16.32 -13.59
CA PRO A 279 -1.28 15.00 -14.01
C PRO A 279 -0.95 13.94 -12.94
N ASP A 280 -1.73 13.90 -11.87
CA ASP A 280 -1.42 13.11 -10.66
C ASP A 280 -1.22 11.61 -10.97
N MET A 281 -2.03 11.02 -11.85
CA MET A 281 -1.90 9.60 -12.21
C MET A 281 -0.57 9.26 -12.90
N PHE A 282 -0.08 10.14 -13.78
CA PHE A 282 1.23 9.94 -14.43
C PHE A 282 2.36 10.06 -13.43
N LEU A 283 2.31 11.07 -12.55
CA LEU A 283 3.29 11.25 -11.49
C LEU A 283 3.30 10.06 -10.52
N PHE A 284 2.12 9.51 -10.22
CA PHE A 284 1.99 8.32 -9.38
C PHE A 284 2.61 7.09 -10.04
N GLN A 285 2.33 6.84 -11.34
CA GLN A 285 2.93 5.72 -12.07
C GLN A 285 4.46 5.84 -12.11
N ILE A 286 4.98 7.03 -12.41
CA ILE A 286 6.42 7.32 -12.39
C ILE A 286 7.00 7.05 -10.99
N ALA A 287 6.32 7.48 -9.91
CA ALA A 287 6.79 7.23 -8.54
C ALA A 287 6.79 5.72 -8.19
N ALA A 288 5.80 4.96 -8.66
CA ALA A 288 5.70 3.52 -8.48
C ALA A 288 6.80 2.78 -9.23
N ASP A 289 7.02 3.09 -10.51
CA ASP A 289 8.08 2.50 -11.32
C ASP A 289 9.46 2.82 -10.75
N TYR A 290 9.67 4.07 -10.31
CA TYR A 290 10.92 4.47 -9.67
C TYR A 290 11.18 3.66 -8.39
N HIS A 291 10.15 3.38 -7.59
CA HIS A 291 10.28 2.53 -6.42
C HIS A 291 10.67 1.09 -6.80
N LEU A 292 10.06 0.53 -7.84
CA LEU A 292 10.39 -0.80 -8.33
C LEU A 292 11.86 -0.89 -8.79
N ILE A 293 12.32 0.07 -9.60
CA ILE A 293 13.71 0.15 -10.08
C ILE A 293 14.68 0.29 -8.88
N PHE A 294 14.32 1.11 -7.90
CA PHE A 294 15.09 1.27 -6.67
C PHE A 294 15.27 -0.07 -5.92
N ILE A 295 14.19 -0.82 -5.72
CA ILE A 295 14.23 -2.11 -5.04
C ILE A 295 15.02 -3.13 -5.84
N LYS A 296 14.81 -3.21 -7.15
CA LYS A 296 15.54 -4.11 -8.05
C LYS A 296 17.04 -3.87 -7.96
N THR A 297 17.45 -2.62 -8.13
CA THR A 297 18.85 -2.23 -8.07
C THR A 297 19.46 -2.50 -6.68
N TRP A 298 18.70 -2.30 -5.61
CA TRP A 298 19.17 -2.61 -4.25
C TRP A 298 19.39 -4.12 -4.06
N LEU A 299 18.46 -4.96 -4.50
CA LEU A 299 18.55 -6.41 -4.39
C LEU A 299 19.74 -6.96 -5.18
N GLU A 300 19.93 -6.48 -6.40
CA GLU A 300 21.09 -6.82 -7.25
C GLU A 300 22.41 -6.41 -6.59
N SER A 301 22.49 -5.16 -6.12
CA SER A 301 23.71 -4.61 -5.51
C SER A 301 24.11 -5.34 -4.23
N ASN A 302 23.15 -5.88 -3.50
CA ASN A 302 23.38 -6.64 -2.26
C ASN A 302 23.42 -8.16 -2.48
N LYS A 303 23.31 -8.64 -3.73
CA LYS A 303 23.33 -10.07 -4.08
C LYS A 303 22.28 -10.89 -3.30
N ILE A 304 21.12 -10.30 -3.02
CA ILE A 304 20.05 -10.93 -2.24
C ILE A 304 19.15 -11.79 -3.13
N SER A 305 18.85 -11.31 -4.34
CA SER A 305 17.98 -12.01 -5.28
C SER A 305 18.28 -11.54 -6.71
N GLU A 306 18.17 -12.47 -7.65
CA GLU A 306 18.09 -12.17 -9.08
C GLU A 306 16.64 -12.41 -9.52
N PHE A 307 16.00 -11.41 -10.13
CA PHE A 307 14.69 -11.62 -10.72
C PHE A 307 14.83 -12.58 -11.90
N SER A 308 14.03 -13.65 -11.93
CA SER A 308 13.99 -14.53 -13.10
C SER A 308 13.58 -13.73 -14.33
N LYS A 309 14.11 -14.10 -15.50
CA LYS A 309 13.76 -13.47 -16.79
C LYS A 309 12.27 -13.55 -17.15
N ASP A 310 11.54 -14.41 -16.45
CA ASP A 310 10.09 -14.63 -16.64
C ASP A 310 9.26 -13.98 -15.52
N SER A 311 9.87 -13.10 -14.70
CA SER A 311 9.17 -12.36 -13.65
C SER A 311 8.47 -11.14 -14.24
N TRP A 312 7.29 -10.78 -13.73
CA TRP A 312 6.66 -9.48 -14.05
C TRP A 312 7.58 -8.29 -13.73
N ALA A 313 8.55 -8.46 -12.83
CA ALA A 313 9.57 -7.46 -12.51
C ALA A 313 10.59 -7.23 -13.64
N THR A 314 10.55 -8.02 -14.72
CA THR A 314 11.34 -7.83 -15.94
C THR A 314 10.55 -7.22 -17.10
N ASP A 315 9.25 -6.96 -16.92
CA ASP A 315 8.43 -6.28 -17.92
C ASP A 315 8.84 -4.79 -18.04
N GLU A 316 8.71 -4.23 -19.24
CA GLU A 316 9.01 -2.82 -19.49
C GLU A 316 8.02 -1.91 -18.74
N CYS A 317 8.51 -1.18 -17.73
CA CYS A 317 7.76 -0.12 -17.05
C CYS A 317 7.90 1.25 -17.76
N VAL A 318 7.06 2.23 -17.42
CA VAL A 318 7.06 3.55 -18.07
C VAL A 318 8.38 4.28 -17.84
N LEU A 319 9.04 4.05 -16.70
CA LEU A 319 10.39 4.55 -16.39
C LEU A 319 11.54 3.58 -16.74
N CYS A 320 11.32 2.52 -17.53
CA CYS A 320 12.33 1.48 -17.79
C CYS A 320 13.45 1.95 -18.75
N LEU A 321 14.03 3.12 -18.52
CA LEU A 321 15.18 3.63 -19.27
C LEU A 321 16.48 3.38 -18.47
N PRO A 322 17.57 2.97 -19.13
CA PRO A 322 18.89 2.80 -18.50
C PRO A 322 19.35 4.01 -17.66
N ALA A 323 18.96 5.22 -18.05
CA ALA A 323 19.26 6.46 -17.32
C ALA A 323 18.71 6.48 -15.88
N VAL A 324 17.53 5.89 -15.63
CA VAL A 324 16.96 5.82 -14.27
C VAL A 324 17.75 4.84 -13.40
N GLU A 325 18.17 3.70 -13.98
CA GLU A 325 19.00 2.73 -13.28
C GLU A 325 20.36 3.36 -12.89
N ASP A 326 20.96 4.15 -13.78
CA ASP A 326 22.21 4.86 -13.49
C ASP A 326 22.04 5.87 -12.34
N ILE A 327 20.97 6.67 -12.34
CA ILE A 327 20.64 7.59 -11.25
C ILE A 327 20.51 6.83 -9.92
N VAL A 328 19.80 5.69 -9.93
CA VAL A 328 19.59 4.87 -8.73
C VAL A 328 20.93 4.26 -8.26
N ARG A 329 21.77 3.75 -9.16
CA ARG A 329 23.10 3.18 -8.84
C ARG A 329 24.05 4.24 -8.27
N GLU A 330 24.08 5.45 -8.85
CA GLU A 330 24.86 6.57 -8.33
C GLU A 330 24.43 6.94 -6.90
N ARG A 331 23.11 6.99 -6.66
CA ARG A 331 22.57 7.27 -5.34
C ARG A 331 22.90 6.16 -4.35
N PHE A 332 22.90 4.89 -4.74
CA PHE A 332 23.34 3.82 -3.85
C PHE A 332 24.83 3.90 -3.50
N THR A 333 25.68 4.21 -4.47
CA THR A 333 27.13 4.34 -4.24
C THR A 333 27.48 5.54 -3.36
N THR A 334 26.74 6.64 -3.45
CA THR A 334 26.89 7.79 -2.54
C THR A 334 26.33 7.53 -1.15
N LEU A 335 25.25 6.75 -1.02
CA LEU A 335 24.64 6.39 0.27
C LEU A 335 25.43 5.34 1.06
N ASN A 336 26.19 4.48 0.38
CA ASN A 336 27.00 3.42 1.00
C ASN A 336 28.45 3.84 1.30
N LYS A 337 28.85 5.09 1.03
CA LYS A 337 30.16 5.58 1.48
C LYS A 337 30.14 5.70 3.02
N PRO A 338 31.12 5.14 3.74
CA PRO A 338 31.29 5.45 5.16
C PRO A 338 31.44 6.97 5.26
N ARG A 339 30.59 7.61 6.07
CA ARG A 339 30.76 9.03 6.35
C ARG A 339 32.09 9.23 7.08
N PRO A 340 32.85 10.29 6.76
CA PRO A 340 34.11 10.58 7.43
C PRO A 340 33.94 10.75 8.95
#